data_AF-A0A7I7S7S0-F1
#
_entry.id   AF-A0A7I7S7S0-F1
#
_cell.length_a   1.000
_cell.length_b   1.000
_cell.length_c   1.000
_cell.angle_alpha   90.00
_cell.angle_beta   90.00
_cell.angle_gamma   90.00
#
_symmetry.space_group_name_H-M   'P 1'
#
loop_
_entity.id
_entity.type
_entity.pdbx_description
1 polymer ?
#
loop_
_entity_poly.entity_id
_entity_poly.type
_entity_poly.pdbx_seq_one_letter_code
_entity_poly.pdbx_strand_id
1 'polypeptide(L)'
;MTAIVEGHEIRVGGPRLLEEIGGQEVDTATAWREEGAIILHVVRDGAVLGGLRLADEIRPESREAVAALHKLGVEVVMITGDAEAVAQAVGRELGIDRVFAGVRPEDKASKVSALQHEGKKVAMVGDGVNDAPALAQADVGIAIGAGTDVAIASAGVILASSDPRSVLSVIELSRASYRKMKQNLWWGAGYNLVAVPLAAGVLAPIGFVLPMSVGAILMSLSTIVVALNAQVLRRLDLSPEASTRAVLDH
;
A
#
# COMPACT_ATOMS: atom_id res chain seq x y z
N MET A 1 37.15 7.23 -4.43
CA MET A 1 37.55 7.10 -5.85
C MET A 1 38.52 8.23 -6.17
N THR A 2 39.58 7.96 -6.93
CA THR A 2 40.61 8.95 -7.32
C THR A 2 40.79 8.92 -8.83
N ALA A 3 40.92 10.09 -9.46
CA ALA A 3 41.17 10.23 -10.89
C ALA A 3 41.98 11.50 -11.17
N ILE A 4 42.73 11.52 -12.27
CA ILE A 4 43.38 12.74 -12.77
C ILE A 4 42.48 13.38 -13.82
N VAL A 5 42.09 14.64 -13.58
CA VAL A 5 41.24 15.42 -14.50
C VAL A 5 41.97 16.72 -14.82
N GLU A 6 42.23 16.97 -16.10
CA GLU A 6 42.96 18.16 -16.58
C GLU A 6 44.27 18.43 -15.80
N GLY A 7 45.01 17.37 -15.49
CA GLY A 7 46.29 17.45 -14.78
C GLY A 7 46.21 17.63 -13.26
N HIS A 8 45.02 17.61 -12.66
CA HIS A 8 44.82 17.74 -11.21
C HIS A 8 44.31 16.42 -10.62
N GLU A 9 44.73 16.09 -9.41
CA GLU A 9 44.23 14.92 -8.70
C GLU A 9 42.87 15.23 -8.09
N ILE A 10 41.82 14.55 -8.55
CA ILE A 10 40.46 14.64 -8.02
C ILE A 10 40.13 13.38 -7.21
N ARG A 11 39.73 13.57 -5.95
CA ARG A 11 39.26 12.49 -5.06
C ARG A 11 37.81 12.73 -4.68
N VAL A 12 37.00 11.68 -4.74
CA VAL A 12 35.59 11.71 -4.32
C VAL A 12 35.36 10.60 -3.29
N GLY A 13 34.78 10.92 -2.15
CA GLY A 13 34.56 9.95 -1.07
C GLY A 13 33.74 10.49 0.09
N GLY A 14 33.34 9.58 0.99
CA GLY A 14 32.63 9.92 2.22
C GLY A 14 33.54 10.52 3.31
N PRO A 15 33.10 10.56 4.58
CA PRO A 15 33.78 11.26 5.68
C PRO A 15 35.25 10.87 5.88
N ARG A 16 35.61 9.60 5.68
CA ARG A 16 37.00 9.11 5.75
C ARG A 16 37.97 9.86 4.85
N LEU A 17 37.52 10.31 3.67
CA LEU A 17 38.37 11.07 2.76
C LEU A 17 38.80 12.40 3.37
N LEU A 18 37.93 13.05 4.15
CA LEU A 18 38.24 14.31 4.82
C LEU A 18 39.21 14.12 5.97
N GLU A 19 39.06 13.04 6.74
CA GLU A 19 39.99 12.68 7.81
C GLU A 19 41.42 12.49 7.28
N GLU A 20 41.57 11.82 6.14
CA GLU A 20 42.87 11.58 5.50
C GLU A 20 43.59 12.85 5.06
N ILE A 21 42.85 13.89 4.64
CA ILE A 21 43.43 15.15 4.16
C ILE A 21 43.41 16.27 5.22
N GLY A 22 42.84 16.01 6.41
CA GLY A 22 42.61 17.04 7.43
C GLY A 22 41.65 18.15 6.99
N GLY A 23 40.73 17.84 6.08
CA GLY A 23 39.80 18.79 5.48
C GLY A 23 38.53 18.98 6.29
N GLN A 24 37.88 20.13 6.14
CA GLN A 24 36.57 20.39 6.73
C GLN A 24 35.45 20.05 5.74
N GLU A 25 34.29 19.63 6.27
CA GLU A 25 33.09 19.47 5.45
C GLU A 25 32.64 20.80 4.86
N VAL A 26 31.85 20.74 3.78
CA VAL A 26 31.19 21.93 3.24
C VAL A 26 30.15 22.48 4.23
N ASP A 27 29.96 23.79 4.25
CA ASP A 27 29.05 24.46 5.20
C ASP A 27 27.61 23.89 5.16
N THR A 28 27.16 23.45 3.99
CA THR A 28 25.83 22.84 3.78
C THR A 28 25.72 21.39 4.22
N ALA A 29 26.82 20.73 4.58
CA ALA A 29 26.83 19.32 4.90
C ALA A 29 25.98 19.01 6.14
N THR A 30 25.95 19.91 7.12
CA THR A 30 25.12 19.75 8.32
C THR A 30 23.64 19.65 7.96
N ALA A 31 23.14 20.56 7.11
CA ALA A 31 21.74 20.54 6.65
C ALA A 31 21.42 19.27 5.85
N TRP A 32 22.32 18.84 4.96
CA TRP A 32 22.14 17.60 4.20
C TRP A 32 22.14 16.36 5.08
N ARG A 33 22.91 16.35 6.18
CA ARG A 33 22.91 15.25 7.15
C ARG A 33 21.62 15.19 7.95
N GLU A 34 21.05 16.34 8.30
CA GLU A 34 19.74 16.43 8.95
C GLU A 34 18.60 15.94 8.04
N GLU A 35 18.76 16.10 6.72
CA GLU A 35 17.90 15.51 5.69
C GLU A 35 18.17 14.01 5.45
N GLY A 36 19.22 13.46 6.07
CA GLY A 36 19.62 12.07 5.92
C GLY A 36 20.32 11.74 4.59
N ALA A 37 20.71 12.75 3.81
CA ALA A 37 21.39 12.53 2.54
C ALA A 37 22.78 11.91 2.73
N ILE A 38 23.20 11.11 1.76
CA ILE A 38 24.58 10.65 1.63
C ILE A 38 25.39 11.82 1.07
N ILE A 39 26.45 12.19 1.77
CA ILE A 39 27.32 13.31 1.39
C ILE A 39 28.67 12.76 0.92
N LEU A 40 29.02 13.05 -0.33
CA LEU A 40 30.35 12.79 -0.87
C LEU A 40 31.11 14.10 -1.00
N HIS A 41 32.37 14.13 -0.60
CA HIS A 41 33.23 15.29 -0.73
C HIS A 41 34.10 15.17 -1.98
N VAL A 42 34.20 16.26 -2.72
CA VAL A 42 35.07 16.40 -3.89
C VAL A 42 36.30 17.18 -3.47
N VAL A 43 37.47 16.59 -3.66
CA VAL A 43 38.76 17.14 -3.25
C VAL A 43 39.63 17.27 -4.50
N ARG A 44 40.32 18.39 -4.64
CA ARG A 44 41.33 18.63 -5.67
C ARG A 44 42.66 18.97 -5.03
N ASP A 45 43.68 18.18 -5.34
CA ASP A 45 45.06 18.38 -4.87
C ASP A 45 45.16 18.62 -3.35
N GLY A 46 44.33 17.90 -2.57
CA GLY A 46 44.27 18.00 -1.11
C GLY A 46 43.34 19.08 -0.54
N ALA A 47 42.73 19.92 -1.38
CA ALA A 47 41.75 20.93 -0.94
C ALA A 47 40.32 20.50 -1.25
N VAL A 48 39.40 20.68 -0.30
CA VAL A 48 37.97 20.42 -0.49
C VAL A 48 37.38 21.45 -1.45
N LEU A 49 36.91 21.01 -2.62
CA LEU A 49 36.25 21.86 -3.61
C LEU A 49 34.75 22.01 -3.35
N GLY A 50 34.11 20.98 -2.81
CA GLY A 50 32.67 20.96 -2.64
C GLY A 50 32.13 19.60 -2.18
N GLY A 51 30.80 19.51 -2.08
CA GLY A 51 30.09 18.30 -1.70
C GLY A 51 29.02 17.93 -2.73
N LEU A 52 28.82 16.64 -2.94
CA LEU A 52 27.73 16.04 -3.70
C LEU A 52 26.74 15.44 -2.72
N ARG A 53 25.47 15.85 -2.82
CA ARG A 53 24.35 15.30 -2.08
C ARG A 53 23.71 14.17 -2.90
N LEU A 54 23.63 12.98 -2.33
CA LEU A 54 22.87 11.86 -2.88
C LEU A 54 21.71 11.57 -1.94
N ALA A 55 20.49 11.56 -2.49
CA ALA A 55 19.28 11.20 -1.78
C ALA A 55 18.39 10.41 -2.73
N ASP A 56 17.63 9.46 -2.18
CA ASP A 56 16.62 8.75 -2.97
C ASP A 56 15.47 9.71 -3.29
N GLU A 57 15.12 9.78 -4.58
CA GLU A 57 14.01 10.61 -5.02
C GLU A 57 12.68 9.95 -4.66
N ILE A 58 11.82 10.69 -3.97
CA ILE A 58 10.48 10.22 -3.68
C ILE A 58 9.66 10.21 -4.96
N ARG A 59 9.23 9.01 -5.35
CA ARG A 59 8.35 8.78 -6.49
C ARG A 59 7.05 9.59 -6.39
N PRO A 60 6.62 10.30 -7.45
CA PRO A 60 5.37 11.06 -7.42
C PRO A 60 4.15 10.16 -7.11
N GLU A 61 4.17 8.92 -7.58
CA GLU A 61 3.11 7.93 -7.32
C GLU A 61 2.96 7.62 -5.83
N SER A 62 4.06 7.67 -5.05
CA SER A 62 4.00 7.49 -3.59
C SER A 62 3.25 8.63 -2.92
N ARG A 63 3.47 9.87 -3.38
CA ARG A 63 2.79 11.05 -2.84
C ARG A 63 1.29 11.01 -3.13
N GLU A 64 0.93 10.63 -4.36
CA GLU A 64 -0.47 10.44 -4.75
C GLU A 64 -1.15 9.32 -3.96
N ALA A 65 -0.45 8.20 -3.74
CA ALA A 65 -0.98 7.07 -2.99
C ALA A 65 -1.29 7.45 -1.53
N VAL A 66 -0.36 8.13 -0.85
CA VAL A 66 -0.55 8.58 0.54
C VAL A 66 -1.71 9.56 0.65
N ALA A 67 -1.76 10.56 -0.24
CA ALA A 67 -2.85 11.54 -0.26
C ALA A 67 -4.22 10.89 -0.48
N ALA A 68 -4.32 9.93 -1.41
CA ALA A 68 -5.56 9.20 -1.66
C ALA A 68 -5.96 8.32 -0.46
N LEU A 69 -5.01 7.64 0.18
CA LEU A 69 -5.26 6.85 1.39
C LEU A 69 -5.81 7.71 2.54
N HIS A 70 -5.23 8.90 2.77
CA HIS A 70 -5.76 9.84 3.75
C HIS A 70 -7.18 10.29 3.43
N LYS A 71 -7.48 10.55 2.17
CA LYS A 71 -8.84 10.92 1.74
C LYS A 71 -9.85 9.79 1.96
N LEU A 72 -9.40 8.54 1.95
CA LEU A 72 -10.20 7.38 2.34
C LEU A 72 -10.32 7.16 3.86
N GLY A 73 -9.71 8.03 4.66
CA GLY A 73 -9.68 7.94 6.13
C GLY A 73 -8.73 6.87 6.66
N VAL A 74 -7.71 6.49 5.89
CA VAL A 74 -6.71 5.49 6.28
C VAL A 74 -5.48 6.20 6.87
N GLU A 75 -5.08 5.79 8.07
CA GLU A 75 -3.80 6.19 8.68
C GLU A 75 -2.65 5.47 7.96
N VAL A 76 -1.64 6.23 7.52
CA VAL A 76 -0.47 5.71 6.82
C VAL A 76 0.71 5.67 7.78
N VAL A 77 1.32 4.50 7.89
CA VAL A 77 2.48 4.26 8.75
C VAL A 77 3.64 3.75 7.92
N MET A 78 4.82 4.34 8.10
CA MET A 78 6.07 3.90 7.48
C MET A 78 6.89 3.07 8.46
N ILE A 79 7.39 1.91 8.01
CA ILE A 79 8.34 1.07 8.75
C ILE A 79 9.57 0.89 7.85
N THR A 80 10.71 1.45 8.26
CA THR A 80 11.97 1.37 7.50
C THR A 80 13.15 0.99 8.38
N GLY A 81 14.17 0.38 7.76
CA GLY A 81 15.47 0.13 8.36
C GLY A 81 16.42 1.34 8.28
N ASP A 82 16.03 2.39 7.57
CA ASP A 82 16.83 3.60 7.39
C ASP A 82 17.04 4.36 8.71
N ALA A 83 18.04 5.23 8.71
CA ALA A 83 18.29 6.12 9.83
C ALA A 83 17.08 7.05 10.10
N GLU A 84 16.86 7.37 11.37
CA GLU A 84 15.74 8.22 11.82
C GLU A 84 15.63 9.54 11.05
N ALA A 85 16.76 10.21 10.79
CA ALA A 85 16.78 11.48 10.05
C ALA A 85 16.19 11.34 8.63
N VAL A 86 16.59 10.29 7.90
CA VAL A 86 16.08 9.98 6.55
C VAL A 86 14.60 9.68 6.60
N ALA A 87 14.20 8.74 7.47
CA ALA A 87 12.84 8.26 7.56
C ALA A 87 11.86 9.39 7.94
N GLN A 88 12.27 10.26 8.86
CA GLN A 88 11.47 11.43 9.25
C GLN A 88 11.40 12.49 8.15
N ALA A 89 12.48 12.70 7.40
CA ALA A 89 12.46 13.61 6.25
C ALA A 89 11.46 13.13 5.18
N VAL A 90 11.55 11.85 4.79
CA VAL A 90 10.64 11.22 3.84
C VAL A 90 9.21 11.20 4.37
N GLY A 91 9.01 10.86 5.65
CA GLY A 91 7.71 10.84 6.30
C GLY A 91 7.03 12.21 6.28
N ARG A 92 7.75 13.28 6.64
CA ARG A 92 7.24 14.66 6.55
C ARG A 92 6.91 15.06 5.12
N GLU A 93 7.77 14.71 4.18
CA GLU A 93 7.57 15.08 2.78
C GLU A 93 6.34 14.39 2.18
N LEU A 94 6.09 13.13 2.50
CA LEU A 94 4.92 12.36 2.05
C LEU A 94 3.65 12.62 2.87
N GLY A 95 3.78 13.24 4.06
CA GLY A 95 2.66 13.46 4.97
C GLY A 95 2.28 12.24 5.81
N ILE A 96 3.21 11.33 6.07
CA ILE A 96 2.96 10.08 6.81
C ILE A 96 2.65 10.36 8.28
N ASP A 97 1.64 9.67 8.82
CA ASP A 97 1.14 9.91 10.17
C ASP A 97 2.10 9.42 11.25
N ARG A 98 2.74 8.26 11.02
CA ARG A 98 3.71 7.66 11.94
C ARG A 98 4.87 7.02 11.20
N VAL A 99 6.07 7.21 11.73
CA VAL A 99 7.30 6.64 11.18
C VAL A 99 7.99 5.79 12.24
N PHE A 100 8.33 4.57 11.89
CA PHE A 100 9.21 3.70 12.66
C PHE A 100 10.51 3.48 11.86
N ALA A 101 11.59 4.13 12.27
CA ALA A 101 12.90 4.03 11.63
C ALA A 101 13.83 3.04 12.35
N GLY A 102 14.93 2.66 11.69
CA GLY A 102 15.93 1.73 12.23
C GLY A 102 15.38 0.33 12.57
N VAL A 103 14.26 -0.07 11.97
CA VAL A 103 13.58 -1.34 12.26
C VAL A 103 14.21 -2.46 11.45
N ARG A 104 14.72 -3.48 12.15
CA ARG A 104 15.28 -4.68 11.51
C ARG A 104 14.16 -5.54 10.91
N PRO A 105 14.44 -6.33 9.85
CA PRO A 105 13.45 -7.21 9.24
C PRO A 105 12.69 -8.08 10.25
N GLU A 106 13.41 -8.65 11.22
CA GLU A 106 12.86 -9.48 12.30
C GLU A 106 11.88 -8.73 13.24
N ASP A 107 12.07 -7.42 13.41
CA ASP A 107 11.28 -6.59 14.33
C ASP A 107 10.06 -5.94 13.66
N LYS A 108 9.97 -5.97 12.31
CA LYS A 108 8.84 -5.37 11.57
C LYS A 108 7.51 -6.00 11.97
N ALA A 109 7.48 -7.33 12.14
CA ALA A 109 6.27 -8.05 12.57
C ALA A 109 5.79 -7.59 13.96
N SER A 110 6.71 -7.30 14.89
CA SER A 110 6.37 -6.77 16.21
C SER A 110 5.75 -5.37 16.13
N LYS A 111 6.18 -4.53 15.18
CA LYS A 111 5.55 -3.21 14.95
C LYS A 111 4.14 -3.35 14.39
N VAL A 112 3.92 -4.26 13.46
CA VAL A 112 2.57 -4.60 12.95
C VAL A 112 1.68 -5.09 14.09
N SER A 113 2.19 -6.00 14.92
CA SER A 113 1.47 -6.51 16.08
C SER A 113 1.12 -5.40 17.07
N ALA A 114 2.03 -4.46 17.35
CA ALA A 114 1.76 -3.33 18.23
C ALA A 114 0.59 -2.46 17.71
N LEU A 115 0.54 -2.17 16.41
CA LEU A 115 -0.57 -1.44 15.78
C LEU A 115 -1.89 -2.20 15.90
N GLN A 116 -1.87 -3.54 15.76
CA GLN A 116 -3.06 -4.36 15.96
C GLN A 116 -3.55 -4.34 17.42
N HIS A 117 -2.64 -4.31 18.39
CA HIS A 117 -2.98 -4.19 19.82
C HIS A 117 -3.57 -2.81 20.18
N GLU A 118 -3.31 -1.78 19.38
CA GLU A 118 -4.03 -0.49 19.45
C GLU A 118 -5.49 -0.58 18.94
N GLY A 119 -5.94 -1.77 18.50
CA GLY A 119 -7.28 -2.01 17.97
C GLY A 119 -7.42 -1.68 16.48
N LYS A 120 -6.32 -1.39 15.78
CA LYS A 120 -6.33 -1.08 14.34
C LYS A 120 -6.41 -2.35 13.51
N LYS A 121 -7.05 -2.23 12.34
CA LYS A 121 -6.95 -3.23 11.27
C LYS A 121 -5.83 -2.85 10.34
N VAL A 122 -4.81 -3.70 10.25
CA VAL A 122 -3.53 -3.35 9.61
C VAL A 122 -3.40 -4.06 8.27
N ALA A 123 -3.21 -3.28 7.22
CA ALA A 123 -2.72 -3.76 5.94
C ALA A 123 -1.21 -3.45 5.84
N MET A 124 -0.39 -4.47 5.64
CA MET A 124 1.06 -4.31 5.46
C MET A 124 1.40 -4.38 3.98
N VAL A 125 2.23 -3.45 3.50
CA VAL A 125 2.69 -3.40 2.11
C VAL A 125 4.21 -3.55 2.08
N GLY A 126 4.73 -4.47 1.28
CA GLY A 126 6.17 -4.75 1.22
C GLY A 126 6.60 -5.53 -0.02
N ASP A 127 7.91 -5.76 -0.15
CA ASP A 127 8.51 -6.47 -1.30
C ASP A 127 8.39 -8.01 -1.22
N GLY A 128 7.98 -8.52 -0.05
CA GLY A 128 7.75 -9.93 0.22
C GLY A 128 9.00 -10.78 0.43
N VAL A 129 10.21 -10.24 0.27
CA VAL A 129 11.46 -10.95 0.58
C VAL A 129 11.91 -10.63 2.00
N ASN A 130 12.02 -9.35 2.33
CA ASN A 130 12.46 -8.90 3.65
C ASN A 130 11.29 -8.71 4.62
N ASP A 131 10.09 -8.53 4.08
CA ASP A 131 8.88 -8.18 4.84
C ASP A 131 7.93 -9.36 5.09
N ALA A 132 8.30 -10.57 4.67
CA ALA A 132 7.46 -11.76 4.77
C ALA A 132 6.83 -11.99 6.16
N PRO A 133 7.59 -11.91 7.29
CA PRO A 133 7.00 -12.06 8.61
C PRO A 133 5.98 -10.96 8.95
N ALA A 134 6.23 -9.72 8.53
CA ALA A 134 5.33 -8.60 8.76
C ALA A 134 4.07 -8.69 7.89
N LEU A 135 4.20 -9.15 6.65
CA LEU A 135 3.08 -9.41 5.74
C LEU A 135 2.15 -10.50 6.28
N ALA A 136 2.72 -11.58 6.83
CA ALA A 136 1.95 -12.67 7.44
C ALA A 136 1.27 -12.26 8.76
N GLN A 137 1.87 -11.32 9.52
CA GLN A 137 1.31 -10.83 10.78
C GLN A 137 0.13 -9.86 10.57
N ALA A 138 0.09 -9.14 9.45
CA ALA A 138 -0.94 -8.16 9.15
C ALA A 138 -2.33 -8.81 8.95
N ASP A 139 -3.41 -8.04 9.16
CA ASP A 139 -4.76 -8.51 8.82
C ASP A 139 -4.87 -8.73 7.30
N VAL A 140 -4.16 -7.93 6.51
CA VAL A 140 -3.99 -8.11 5.07
C VAL A 140 -2.54 -7.80 4.67
N GLY A 141 -1.76 -8.84 4.32
CA GLY A 141 -0.45 -8.67 3.69
C GLY A 141 -0.57 -8.44 2.19
N ILE A 142 0.03 -7.36 1.68
CA ILE A 142 0.07 -6.99 0.26
C ILE A 142 1.53 -6.94 -0.22
N ALA A 143 1.91 -7.86 -1.09
CA ALA A 143 3.22 -7.84 -1.74
C ALA A 143 3.17 -7.01 -3.03
N ILE A 144 4.14 -6.11 -3.23
CA ILE A 144 4.28 -5.24 -4.42
C ILE A 144 5.51 -5.64 -5.23
N GLY A 145 5.38 -5.68 -6.56
CA GLY A 145 6.50 -5.95 -7.46
C GLY A 145 7.13 -7.33 -7.28
N ALA A 146 6.42 -8.25 -6.62
CA ALA A 146 6.98 -9.51 -6.15
C ALA A 146 6.72 -10.63 -7.15
N GLY A 147 7.79 -11.13 -7.75
CA GLY A 147 7.83 -12.36 -8.56
C GLY A 147 8.61 -13.50 -7.89
N THR A 148 8.93 -13.37 -6.60
CA THR A 148 9.69 -14.36 -5.83
C THR A 148 8.76 -15.29 -5.05
N ASP A 149 9.11 -16.57 -4.98
CA ASP A 149 8.28 -17.61 -4.33
C ASP A 149 7.96 -17.30 -2.85
N VAL A 150 8.85 -16.57 -2.17
CA VAL A 150 8.70 -16.20 -0.75
C VAL A 150 7.55 -15.22 -0.53
N ALA A 151 7.39 -14.25 -1.43
CA ALA A 151 6.30 -13.28 -1.36
C ALA A 151 4.94 -13.95 -1.63
N ILE A 152 4.92 -14.92 -2.55
CA ILE A 152 3.71 -15.70 -2.89
C ILE A 152 3.21 -16.50 -1.69
N ALA A 153 4.13 -17.05 -0.89
CA ALA A 153 3.77 -17.86 0.27
C ALA A 153 3.29 -17.02 1.47
N SER A 154 3.63 -15.72 1.53
CA SER A 154 3.52 -14.92 2.76
C SER A 154 2.47 -13.81 2.70
N ALA A 155 2.02 -13.39 1.51
CA ALA A 155 1.06 -12.31 1.34
C ALA A 155 -0.32 -12.82 0.88
N GLY A 156 -1.38 -12.21 1.42
CA GLY A 156 -2.76 -12.51 1.00
C GLY A 156 -3.15 -11.88 -0.35
N VAL A 157 -2.43 -10.83 -0.76
CA VAL A 157 -2.60 -10.14 -2.04
C VAL A 157 -1.23 -9.91 -2.67
N ILE A 158 -1.10 -10.20 -3.96
CA ILE A 158 0.14 -10.02 -4.71
C ILE A 158 -0.15 -9.09 -5.89
N LEU A 159 0.59 -8.00 -5.95
CA LEU A 159 0.49 -7.00 -7.01
C LEU A 159 1.64 -7.19 -7.99
N ALA A 160 1.27 -7.43 -9.25
CA ALA A 160 2.24 -7.55 -10.34
C ALA A 160 2.97 -6.23 -10.64
N SER A 161 2.31 -5.09 -10.33
CA SER A 161 2.88 -3.75 -10.48
C SER A 161 3.73 -3.39 -9.25
N SER A 162 4.80 -2.62 -9.48
CA SER A 162 5.60 -1.95 -8.44
C SER A 162 5.07 -0.56 -8.07
N ASP A 163 3.89 -0.18 -8.57
CA ASP A 163 3.25 1.11 -8.29
C ASP A 163 2.47 1.07 -6.96
N PRO A 164 2.81 1.91 -5.97
CA PRO A 164 2.14 1.96 -4.68
C PRO A 164 0.64 2.32 -4.78
N ARG A 165 0.22 3.02 -5.84
CA ARG A 165 -1.20 3.33 -6.09
C ARG A 165 -2.04 2.09 -6.34
N SER A 166 -1.42 0.95 -6.66
CA SER A 166 -2.11 -0.33 -6.85
C SER A 166 -2.80 -0.83 -5.56
N VAL A 167 -2.36 -0.36 -4.39
CA VAL A 167 -3.05 -0.62 -3.10
C VAL A 167 -4.47 -0.03 -3.11
N LEU A 168 -4.66 1.14 -3.72
CA LEU A 168 -5.98 1.77 -3.85
C LEU A 168 -6.92 0.91 -4.71
N SER A 169 -6.40 0.32 -5.80
CA SER A 169 -7.16 -0.60 -6.64
C SER A 169 -7.67 -1.82 -5.86
N VAL A 170 -6.85 -2.36 -4.94
CA VAL A 170 -7.27 -3.47 -4.07
C VAL A 170 -8.40 -3.04 -3.13
N ILE A 171 -8.28 -1.86 -2.52
CA ILE A 171 -9.32 -1.30 -1.63
C ILE A 171 -10.62 -1.06 -2.41
N GLU A 172 -10.53 -0.51 -3.61
CA GLU A 172 -11.69 -0.26 -4.46
C GLU A 172 -12.40 -1.55 -4.86
N LEU A 173 -11.64 -2.54 -5.33
CA LEU A 173 -12.17 -3.86 -5.68
C LEU A 173 -12.82 -4.54 -4.48
N SER A 174 -12.20 -4.47 -3.30
CA SER A 174 -12.74 -5.02 -2.06
C SER A 174 -14.09 -4.38 -1.70
N ARG A 175 -14.17 -3.05 -1.72
CA ARG A 175 -15.42 -2.30 -1.44
C ARG A 175 -16.50 -2.61 -2.47
N ALA A 176 -16.15 -2.67 -3.75
CA ALA A 176 -17.09 -2.99 -4.83
C ALA A 176 -17.63 -4.42 -4.71
N SER A 177 -16.74 -5.38 -4.44
CA SER A 177 -17.10 -6.79 -4.22
C SER A 177 -18.00 -6.95 -3.00
N TYR A 178 -17.69 -6.28 -1.90
CA TYR A 178 -18.52 -6.31 -0.69
C TYR A 178 -19.92 -5.73 -0.91
N ARG A 179 -20.05 -4.64 -1.68
CA ARG A 179 -21.35 -4.11 -2.10
C ARG A 179 -22.14 -5.13 -2.90
N LYS A 180 -21.51 -5.82 -3.86
CA LYS A 180 -22.15 -6.85 -4.69
C LYS A 180 -22.58 -8.05 -3.87
N MET A 181 -21.76 -8.51 -2.94
CA MET A 181 -22.11 -9.58 -2.01
C MET A 181 -23.36 -9.21 -1.19
N LYS A 182 -23.43 -7.99 -0.62
CA LYS A 182 -24.62 -7.52 0.11
C LYS A 182 -25.86 -7.46 -0.77
N GLN A 183 -25.75 -6.99 -2.02
CA GLN A 183 -26.87 -6.98 -2.97
C GLN A 183 -27.34 -8.39 -3.30
N ASN A 184 -26.42 -9.31 -3.56
CA ASN A 184 -26.75 -10.70 -3.88
C ASN A 184 -27.39 -11.41 -2.69
N LEU A 185 -26.94 -11.12 -1.47
CA LEU A 185 -27.56 -11.62 -0.25
C LEU A 185 -28.99 -11.07 -0.09
N TRP A 186 -29.23 -9.79 -0.38
CA TRP A 186 -30.58 -9.21 -0.37
C TRP A 186 -31.49 -9.86 -1.41
N TRP A 187 -31.01 -10.12 -2.63
CA TRP A 187 -31.79 -10.84 -3.63
C TRP A 187 -32.11 -12.27 -3.19
N GLY A 188 -31.11 -13.01 -2.71
CA GLY A 188 -31.26 -14.41 -2.29
C GLY A 188 -32.07 -14.59 -1.01
N ALA A 189 -31.89 -13.72 -0.01
CA ALA A 189 -32.64 -13.79 1.25
C ALA A 189 -34.03 -13.15 1.11
N GLY A 190 -34.16 -12.07 0.35
CA GLY A 190 -35.41 -11.33 0.18
C GLY A 190 -36.49 -12.16 -0.50
N TYR A 191 -36.17 -12.92 -1.55
CA TYR A 191 -37.17 -13.80 -2.16
C TYR A 191 -37.60 -14.91 -1.21
N ASN A 192 -36.65 -15.50 -0.46
CA ASN A 192 -36.95 -16.56 0.50
C ASN A 192 -37.84 -16.06 1.65
N LEU A 193 -37.60 -14.83 2.13
CA LEU A 193 -38.40 -14.19 3.16
C LEU A 193 -39.87 -14.05 2.75
N VAL A 194 -40.14 -13.87 1.46
CA VAL A 194 -41.51 -13.77 0.91
C VAL A 194 -42.06 -15.15 0.54
N ALA A 195 -41.27 -15.99 -0.14
CA ALA A 195 -41.71 -17.27 -0.67
C ALA A 195 -42.04 -18.29 0.44
N VAL A 196 -41.26 -18.35 1.52
CA VAL A 196 -41.46 -19.33 2.60
C VAL A 196 -42.78 -19.12 3.36
N PRO A 197 -43.13 -17.91 3.84
CA PRO A 197 -44.43 -17.68 4.48
C PRO A 197 -45.62 -17.88 3.52
N LEU A 198 -45.46 -17.51 2.25
CA LEU A 198 -46.48 -17.73 1.23
C LEU A 198 -46.73 -19.22 0.96
N ALA A 199 -45.65 -20.03 0.87
CA ALA A 199 -45.74 -21.48 0.73
C ALA A 199 -46.26 -22.17 2.00
N ALA A 200 -45.95 -21.63 3.18
CA ALA A 200 -46.49 -22.08 4.47
C ALA A 200 -47.99 -21.75 4.65
N GLY A 201 -48.61 -21.03 3.70
CA GLY A 201 -50.04 -20.78 3.70
C GLY A 201 -50.50 -19.57 4.49
N VAL A 202 -49.63 -18.58 4.76
CA VAL A 202 -50.02 -17.34 5.47
C VAL A 202 -51.18 -16.60 4.76
N LEU A 203 -51.27 -16.69 3.43
CA LEU A 203 -52.37 -16.10 2.66
C LEU A 203 -53.48 -17.11 2.29
N ALA A 204 -53.44 -18.33 2.80
CA ALA A 204 -54.51 -19.31 2.58
C ALA A 204 -55.91 -18.81 3.03
N PRO A 205 -56.07 -18.02 4.13
CA PRO A 205 -57.38 -17.50 4.54
C PRO A 205 -58.06 -16.58 3.52
N ILE A 206 -57.28 -15.91 2.65
CA ILE A 206 -57.79 -15.07 1.56
C ILE A 206 -57.88 -15.82 0.22
N GLY A 207 -57.74 -17.15 0.24
CA GLY A 207 -57.84 -18.01 -0.94
C GLY A 207 -56.56 -18.07 -1.80
N PHE A 208 -55.44 -17.53 -1.32
CA PHE A 208 -54.18 -17.52 -2.06
C PHE A 208 -53.17 -18.51 -1.47
N VAL A 209 -52.79 -19.51 -2.28
CA VAL A 209 -51.71 -20.44 -1.98
C VAL A 209 -50.70 -20.35 -3.11
N LEU A 210 -49.45 -20.07 -2.78
CA LEU A 210 -48.39 -19.94 -3.80
C LEU A 210 -48.16 -21.31 -4.46
N PRO A 211 -48.38 -21.47 -5.77
CA PRO A 211 -48.09 -22.72 -6.45
C PRO A 211 -46.59 -23.00 -6.44
N MET A 212 -46.19 -24.25 -6.17
CA MET A 212 -44.78 -24.66 -6.16
C MET A 212 -44.05 -24.35 -7.47
N SER A 213 -44.75 -24.36 -8.62
CA SER A 213 -44.19 -23.97 -9.93
C SER A 213 -43.74 -22.51 -9.98
N VAL A 214 -44.47 -21.59 -9.34
CA VAL A 214 -44.10 -20.17 -9.26
C VAL A 214 -42.84 -20.01 -8.39
N GLY A 215 -42.75 -20.73 -7.28
CA GLY A 215 -41.54 -20.76 -6.45
C GLY A 215 -40.29 -21.20 -7.23
N ALA A 216 -40.41 -22.26 -8.04
CA ALA A 216 -39.30 -22.75 -8.89
C ALA A 216 -38.86 -21.73 -9.95
N ILE A 217 -39.80 -21.00 -10.55
CA ILE A 217 -39.51 -19.93 -11.51
C ILE A 217 -38.80 -18.76 -10.81
N LEU A 218 -39.28 -18.34 -9.64
CA LEU A 218 -38.67 -17.27 -8.84
C LEU A 218 -37.24 -17.60 -8.42
N MET A 219 -36.99 -18.86 -8.02
CA MET A 219 -35.64 -19.33 -7.67
C MET A 219 -34.69 -19.27 -8.87
N SER A 220 -35.16 -19.69 -10.05
CA SER A 220 -34.37 -19.63 -11.29
C SER A 220 -34.09 -18.18 -11.69
N LEU A 221 -35.08 -17.30 -11.60
CA LEU A 221 -34.94 -15.87 -11.89
C LEU A 221 -33.97 -15.18 -10.92
N SER A 222 -34.04 -15.48 -9.63
CA SER A 222 -33.12 -14.94 -8.62
C SER A 222 -31.66 -15.27 -8.95
N THR A 223 -31.38 -16.49 -9.41
CA THR A 223 -30.03 -16.90 -9.81
C THR A 223 -29.53 -16.09 -11.00
N ILE A 224 -30.38 -15.85 -12.00
CA ILE A 224 -30.05 -15.03 -13.17
C ILE A 224 -29.78 -13.58 -12.76
N VAL A 225 -30.63 -12.99 -11.92
CA VAL A 225 -30.46 -11.61 -11.44
C VAL A 225 -29.15 -11.43 -10.67
N VAL A 226 -28.84 -12.36 -9.77
CA VAL A 226 -27.57 -12.37 -9.01
C VAL A 226 -26.36 -12.49 -9.95
N ALA A 227 -26.41 -13.39 -10.94
CA ALA A 227 -25.35 -13.57 -11.91
C ALA A 227 -25.12 -12.31 -12.78
N LEU A 228 -26.20 -11.73 -13.30
CA LEU A 228 -26.14 -10.48 -14.07
C LEU A 228 -25.62 -9.31 -13.23
N ASN A 229 -26.06 -9.20 -11.98
CA ASN A 229 -25.59 -8.17 -11.07
C ASN A 229 -24.08 -8.28 -10.81
N ALA A 230 -23.55 -9.50 -10.67
CA ALA A 230 -22.12 -9.76 -10.51
C ALA A 230 -21.31 -9.37 -11.77
N GLN A 231 -21.86 -9.54 -12.98
CA GLN A 231 -21.17 -9.16 -14.22
C GLN A 231 -20.86 -7.67 -14.32
N VAL A 232 -21.63 -6.81 -13.65
CA VAL A 232 -21.36 -5.37 -13.61
C VAL A 232 -20.01 -5.03 -12.95
N LEU A 233 -19.48 -5.91 -12.10
CA LEU A 233 -18.15 -5.73 -11.49
C LEU A 233 -17.03 -5.69 -12.55
N ARG A 234 -17.23 -6.30 -13.72
CA ARG A 234 -16.26 -6.28 -14.84
C ARG A 234 -16.05 -4.89 -15.44
N ARG A 235 -16.89 -3.91 -15.09
CA ARG A 235 -16.77 -2.53 -15.57
C ARG A 235 -15.86 -1.66 -14.71
N LEU A 236 -15.37 -2.16 -13.58
CA LEU A 236 -14.39 -1.42 -12.79
C LEU A 236 -13.08 -1.32 -13.57
N ASP A 237 -12.60 -0.09 -13.71
CA ASP A 237 -11.23 0.20 -14.10
C ASP A 237 -10.38 0.23 -12.83
N LEU A 238 -9.46 -0.71 -12.72
CA LEU A 238 -8.57 -0.87 -11.56
C LEU A 238 -7.13 -0.46 -11.88
N SER A 239 -6.92 0.26 -12.99
CA SER A 239 -5.62 0.84 -13.27
C SER A 239 -5.21 1.78 -12.13
N PRO A 240 -3.93 1.80 -11.71
CA PRO A 240 -3.50 2.55 -10.54
C PRO A 240 -3.84 4.06 -10.64
N GLU A 241 -3.73 4.61 -11.84
CA GLU A 241 -4.10 5.99 -12.15
C GLU A 241 -5.61 6.25 -12.00
N ALA A 242 -6.46 5.35 -12.50
CA ALA A 242 -7.91 5.50 -12.42
C ALA A 242 -8.39 5.43 -10.97
N SER A 243 -7.93 4.44 -10.20
CA SER A 243 -8.29 4.27 -8.78
C SER A 243 -7.88 5.48 -7.95
N THR A 244 -6.68 6.03 -8.22
CA THR A 244 -6.18 7.22 -7.53
C THR A 244 -6.98 8.45 -7.88
N ARG A 245 -7.24 8.67 -9.17
CA ARG A 245 -8.05 9.80 -9.66
C ARG A 245 -9.47 9.77 -9.10
N ALA A 246 -10.10 8.60 -9.09
CA ALA A 246 -11.44 8.41 -8.55
C ALA A 246 -11.54 8.81 -7.08
N VAL A 247 -10.47 8.67 -6.31
CA VAL A 247 -10.40 9.13 -4.92
C VAL A 247 -10.07 10.61 -4.86
N LEU A 248 -9.00 11.08 -5.51
CA LEU A 248 -8.53 12.45 -5.37
C LEU A 248 -9.49 13.50 -5.94
N ASP A 249 -10.25 13.18 -6.98
CA ASP A 249 -11.19 14.10 -7.63
C ASP A 249 -12.56 14.21 -6.90
N HIS A 250 -12.87 13.29 -5.98
CA HIS A 250 -14.14 13.24 -5.23
C HIS A 250 -13.94 13.41 -3.73
#